data_AF-A0A644YUI3-F1
#
_entry.id   AF-A0A644YUI3-F1
#
_cell.length_a   1.000
_cell.length_b   1.000
_cell.length_c   1.000
_cell.angle_alpha   90.00
_cell.angle_beta   90.00
_cell.angle_gamma   90.00
#
_symmetry.space_group_name_H-M   'P 1'
#
loop_
_entity.id
_entity.type
_entity.pdbx_description
1 polymer ?
#
loop_
_entity_poly.entity_id
_entity_poly.type
_entity_poly.pdbx_seq_one_letter_code
_entity_poly.pdbx_strand_id
1 'polypeptide(L)'
;MDEFDFVNVISKEEGRISKKIYLAEYEKYIEELLVYDKNSHVVICIMKDITKKQLKREKLLASRNNAKNIADIILEKQIGIVHEIASLLGETTAETQVALNELKNTMFEEDED
;
A
#
# COMPACT_ATOMS: atom_id res chain seq x y z
N MET A 1 -20.24 25.10 0.88
CA MET A 1 -19.86 25.88 2.07
C MET A 1 -21.01 25.71 3.04
N ASP A 2 -20.75 25.33 4.28
CA ASP A 2 -21.82 25.04 5.23
C ASP A 2 -22.05 26.29 6.10
N GLU A 3 -23.26 26.84 6.08
CA GLU A 3 -23.63 28.01 6.88
C GLU A 3 -23.40 27.78 8.37
N PHE A 4 -23.50 26.52 8.82
CA PHE A 4 -23.22 26.14 10.20
C PHE A 4 -21.77 26.40 10.62
N ASP A 5 -20.79 26.42 9.70
CA ASP A 5 -19.39 26.67 10.07
C ASP A 5 -19.16 28.11 10.54
N PHE A 6 -19.85 29.06 9.92
CA PHE A 6 -19.76 30.49 10.28
C PHE A 6 -20.39 30.75 11.63
N VAL A 7 -21.57 30.16 11.88
CA VAL A 7 -22.22 30.23 13.20
C VAL A 7 -21.34 29.58 14.27
N ASN A 8 -20.72 28.44 13.94
CA ASN A 8 -19.82 27.73 14.84
C ASN A 8 -18.54 28.53 15.15
N VAL A 9 -17.92 29.21 14.18
CA VAL A 9 -16.69 29.98 14.45
C VAL A 9 -16.95 31.23 15.28
N ILE A 10 -18.14 31.83 15.13
CA ILE A 10 -18.57 33.00 15.91
C ILE A 10 -18.94 32.61 17.35
N SER A 11 -19.61 31.47 17.53
CA SER A 11 -20.07 31.00 18.85
C SER A 11 -18.98 30.32 19.68
N LYS A 12 -17.92 29.77 19.05
CA LYS A 12 -16.81 29.12 19.76
C LYS A 12 -15.83 30.12 20.36
N GLU A 13 -15.26 29.76 21.51
CA GLU A 13 -14.24 30.58 22.17
C GLU A 13 -12.94 30.70 21.36
N GLU A 14 -12.53 29.63 20.68
CA GLU A 14 -11.29 29.54 19.90
C GLU A 14 -11.28 30.42 18.63
N GLY A 15 -12.46 30.85 18.15
CA GLY A 15 -12.58 31.78 17.02
C GLY A 15 -11.93 31.31 15.71
N ARG A 16 -11.65 30.00 15.55
CA ARG A 16 -10.99 29.45 14.36
C ARG A 16 -11.48 28.06 14.02
N ILE A 17 -11.73 27.80 12.73
CA ILE A 17 -12.04 26.46 12.19
C ILE A 17 -11.16 26.22 10.97
N SER A 18 -10.59 25.02 10.84
CA SER A 18 -9.90 24.62 9.61
C SER A 18 -10.32 23.23 9.18
N LYS A 19 -10.61 23.07 7.89
CA LYS A 19 -11.03 21.79 7.31
C LYS A 19 -10.64 21.68 5.85
N LYS A 20 -10.60 20.44 5.36
CA LYS A 20 -10.44 20.13 3.94
C LYS A 20 -11.78 19.69 3.39
N ILE A 21 -12.21 20.34 2.32
CA ILE A 21 -13.50 20.08 1.67
C ILE A 21 -13.30 19.85 0.17
N TYR A 22 -14.17 19.03 -0.40
CA TYR A 22 -14.28 18.90 -1.85
C TYR A 22 -15.50 19.67 -2.32
N LEU A 23 -15.28 20.66 -3.19
CA LEU A 23 -16.33 21.46 -3.80
C LEU A 23 -16.67 20.83 -5.15
N ALA A 24 -17.71 19.99 -5.18
CA ALA A 24 -18.09 19.22 -6.37
C ALA A 24 -18.41 20.10 -7.58
N GLU A 25 -19.13 21.21 -7.37
CA GLU A 25 -19.49 22.18 -8.42
C GLU A 25 -18.28 22.79 -9.14
N TYR A 26 -17.13 22.83 -8.46
CA TYR A 26 -15.89 23.43 -8.98
C TYR A 26 -14.80 22.39 -9.22
N GLU A 27 -15.06 21.11 -8.95
CA GLU A 27 -14.10 20.00 -9.00
C GLU A 27 -12.79 20.29 -8.26
N LYS A 28 -12.89 20.96 -7.10
CA LYS A 28 -11.71 21.45 -6.36
C LYS A 28 -11.66 20.92 -4.94
N TYR A 29 -10.44 20.55 -4.53
CA TYR A 29 -10.13 20.34 -3.13
C TYR A 29 -9.63 21.64 -2.53
N ILE A 30 -10.30 22.10 -1.49
CA ILE A 30 -10.00 23.34 -0.78
C ILE A 30 -9.62 23.03 0.66
N GLU A 31 -8.58 23.70 1.15
CA GLU A 31 -8.32 23.86 2.57
C GLU A 31 -8.94 25.19 3.00
N GLU A 32 -10.00 25.10 3.79
CA GLU A 32 -10.74 26.22 4.33
C GLU A 32 -10.23 26.56 5.73
N LEU A 33 -10.09 27.85 5.98
CA LEU A 33 -9.75 28.41 7.27
C LEU A 33 -10.69 29.57 7.55
N LEU A 34 -11.54 29.41 8.56
CA LEU A 34 -12.40 30.45 9.11
C LEU A 34 -11.75 31.01 10.37
N VAL A 35 -11.68 32.33 10.47
CA VAL A 35 -11.16 33.06 11.63
C VAL A 35 -12.16 34.15 11.99
N TYR A 36 -12.58 34.18 13.24
CA TYR A 36 -13.41 35.25 13.80
C TYR A 36 -12.57 36.15 14.69
N ASP A 37 -12.44 37.42 14.27
CA ASP A 37 -11.86 38.45 15.11
C ASP A 37 -12.96 39.10 15.96
N LYS A 38 -12.95 38.77 17.25
CA LYS A 38 -13.92 39.27 18.23
C LYS A 38 -13.86 40.78 18.44
N ASN A 39 -12.70 41.40 18.23
CA ASN A 39 -12.52 42.84 18.48
C ASN A 39 -13.09 43.69 17.34
N SER A 40 -12.94 43.23 16.10
CA SER A 40 -13.46 43.92 14.91
C SER A 40 -14.82 43.39 14.46
N HIS A 41 -15.30 42.30 15.06
CA HIS A 41 -16.49 41.54 14.65
C HIS A 41 -16.44 41.06 13.18
N VAL A 42 -15.24 40.86 12.63
CA VAL A 42 -15.03 40.40 11.26
C VAL A 42 -14.77 38.89 11.24
N VAL A 43 -15.45 38.19 10.34
CA VAL A 43 -15.10 36.80 9.97
C VAL A 43 -14.29 36.82 8.68
N ILE A 44 -13.12 36.19 8.72
CA ILE A 44 -12.23 36.01 7.57
C ILE A 44 -12.31 34.55 7.14
N CYS A 45 -12.68 34.31 5.88
CA CYS A 45 -12.59 33.00 5.26
C CYS A 45 -11.40 32.98 4.28
N ILE A 46 -10.48 32.05 4.49
CA ILE A 46 -9.35 31.80 3.60
C ILE A 46 -9.56 30.42 2.96
N MET A 47 -9.70 30.42 1.64
CA MET A 47 -9.87 29.21 0.84
C MET A 47 -8.62 28.98 0.00
N LYS A 48 -7.88 27.92 0.30
CA LYS A 48 -6.69 27.54 -0.44
C LYS A 48 -6.97 26.37 -1.35
N ASP A 49 -6.81 26.58 -2.66
CA ASP A 49 -6.84 25.48 -3.63
C ASP A 49 -5.67 24.53 -3.40
N ILE A 50 -5.99 23.30 -2.97
CA ILE A 50 -5.04 22.22 -2.73
C ILE A 50 -5.19 21.08 -3.75
N THR A 51 -5.98 21.27 -4.81
CA THR A 51 -6.33 20.24 -5.80
C THR A 51 -5.09 19.57 -6.39
N LYS A 52 -4.11 20.37 -6.86
CA LYS A 52 -2.84 19.84 -7.40
C LYS A 52 -2.08 18.97 -6.40
N LYS A 53 -2.05 19.39 -5.14
CA LYS A 53 -1.37 18.65 -4.06
C LYS A 53 -2.09 17.35 -3.74
N GLN A 54 -3.43 17.39 -3.67
CA GLN A 54 -4.27 16.23 -3.42
C GLN A 54 -4.14 15.19 -4.54
N LEU A 55 -4.28 15.59 -5.80
CA LEU A 55 -4.14 14.69 -6.95
C LEU A 55 -2.74 14.07 -7.04
N LYS A 56 -1.69 14.84 -6.76
CA LYS A 56 -0.32 14.30 -6.72
C LYS A 56 -0.17 13.24 -5.61
N ARG A 57 -0.77 13.48 -4.44
CA ARG A 57 -0.76 12.53 -3.32
C ARG A 57 -1.50 11.25 -3.68
N GLU A 58 -2.67 11.36 -4.30
CA GLU A 58 -3.48 10.21 -4.73
C GLU A 58 -2.76 9.38 -5.80
N LYS A 59 -2.17 10.03 -6.81
CA LYS A 59 -1.35 9.34 -7.81
C LYS A 59 -0.17 8.59 -7.18
N LEU A 60 0.50 9.20 -6.20
CA LEU A 60 1.61 8.55 -5.49
C LEU A 60 1.11 7.34 -4.67
N LEU A 61 -0.02 7.47 -3.99
CA LEU A 61 -0.61 6.37 -3.22
C LEU A 61 -1.04 5.21 -4.14
N ALA A 62 -1.70 5.52 -5.26
CA ALA A 62 -2.07 4.53 -6.26
C ALA A 62 -0.85 3.79 -6.81
N SER A 63 0.22 4.52 -7.16
CA SER A 63 1.46 3.91 -7.64
C SER A 63 2.12 3.01 -6.58
N ARG A 64 2.10 3.40 -5.31
CA ARG A 64 2.63 2.59 -4.20
C ARG A 64 1.83 1.32 -3.99
N ASN A 65 0.50 1.41 -4.03
CA ASN A 65 -0.38 0.25 -3.92
C ASN A 65 -0.17 -0.72 -5.08
N ASN A 66 -0.04 -0.21 -6.31
CA ASN A 66 0.27 -1.03 -7.48
C ASN A 66 1.62 -1.74 -7.32
N ALA A 67 2.66 -1.02 -6.88
CA ALA A 67 3.97 -1.62 -6.64
C ALA A 67 3.92 -2.72 -5.57
N LYS A 68 3.15 -2.51 -4.50
CA LYS A 68 2.92 -3.53 -3.47
C LYS A 68 2.25 -4.78 -4.06
N ASN A 69 1.15 -4.61 -4.80
CA ASN A 69 0.44 -5.73 -5.41
C ASN A 69 1.34 -6.51 -6.39
N ILE A 70 2.16 -5.82 -7.19
CA ILE A 70 3.12 -6.46 -8.08
C ILE A 70 4.15 -7.28 -7.28
N ALA A 71 4.66 -6.73 -6.18
CA ALA A 71 5.59 -7.45 -5.31
C ALA A 71 4.95 -8.69 -4.69
N ASP A 72 3.70 -8.60 -4.22
CA ASP A 72 2.96 -9.74 -3.67
C ASP A 72 2.78 -10.86 -4.72
N ILE A 73 2.44 -10.51 -5.97
CA ILE A 73 2.35 -11.47 -7.08
C ILE A 73 3.71 -12.13 -7.38
N ILE A 74 4.80 -11.36 -7.37
CA ILE A 74 6.15 -11.91 -7.59
C ILE A 74 6.52 -12.87 -6.45
N LEU A 75 6.22 -12.51 -5.21
CA LEU A 75 6.49 -13.36 -4.05
C LEU A 75 5.76 -14.70 -4.15
N GLU A 76 4.47 -14.68 -4.52
CA GLU A 76 3.67 -15.89 -4.74
C GLU A 76 4.31 -16.80 -5.80
N LYS A 77 4.73 -16.22 -6.94
CA LYS A 77 5.43 -16.96 -8.00
C LYS A 77 6.74 -17.58 -7.51
N GLN A 78 7.52 -16.85 -6.71
CA GLN A 78 8.79 -17.35 -6.18
C GLN A 78 8.59 -18.52 -5.21
N ILE A 79 7.53 -18.50 -4.39
CA ILE A 79 7.19 -19.65 -3.52
C ILE A 79 6.83 -20.88 -4.36
N GLY A 80 6.06 -20.70 -5.44
CA GLY A 80 5.77 -21.79 -6.39
C GLY A 80 7.04 -22.39 -6.99
N ILE A 81 7.95 -21.55 -7.50
CA ILE A 81 9.25 -21.98 -8.04
C ILE A 81 10.07 -22.73 -6.98
N VAL A 82 10.08 -22.25 -5.73
CA VAL A 82 10.77 -22.93 -4.63
C VAL A 82 10.21 -24.34 -4.41
N HIS A 83 8.90 -24.53 -4.48
CA HIS A 83 8.29 -25.87 -4.37
C HIS A 83 8.65 -26.77 -5.55
N GLU A 84 8.68 -26.25 -6.77
CA GLU A 84 9.11 -27.01 -7.96
C GLU A 84 10.56 -27.47 -7.83
N ILE A 85 11.47 -26.56 -7.44
CA ILE A 85 12.89 -26.90 -7.19
C ILE A 85 13.01 -27.95 -6.08
N ALA A 86 12.29 -27.80 -4.97
CA ALA A 86 12.33 -28.76 -3.88
C ALA A 86 11.83 -30.16 -4.32
N SER A 87 10.78 -30.20 -5.13
CA SER A 87 10.25 -31.45 -5.69
C SER A 87 11.27 -32.13 -6.59
N LEU A 88 11.87 -31.37 -7.52
CA LEU A 88 12.89 -31.87 -8.44
C LEU A 88 14.13 -32.38 -7.69
N LEU A 89 14.60 -31.64 -6.68
CA LEU A 89 15.71 -32.07 -5.82
C LEU A 89 15.38 -33.37 -5.07
N GLY A 90 14.14 -33.51 -4.58
CA GLY A 90 13.68 -34.74 -3.94
C GLY A 90 13.67 -35.93 -4.88
N GLU A 91 13.15 -35.75 -6.09
CA GLU A 91 13.12 -36.76 -7.16
C GLU A 91 14.55 -37.20 -7.54
N THR A 92 15.43 -36.26 -7.90
CA THR A 92 16.81 -36.57 -8.27
C THR A 92 17.59 -37.21 -7.11
N THR A 93 17.33 -36.83 -5.86
CA THR A 93 17.94 -37.46 -4.69
C THR A 93 17.48 -38.91 -4.53
N ALA A 94 16.19 -39.18 -4.71
CA ALA A 94 15.63 -40.53 -4.65
C ALA A 94 16.20 -41.41 -5.78
N GLU A 95 16.24 -40.91 -7.02
CA GLU A 95 16.87 -41.60 -8.16
C GLU A 95 18.34 -41.91 -7.88
N THR A 96 19.08 -40.94 -7.35
CA THR A 96 20.50 -41.13 -6.99
C THR A 96 20.67 -42.19 -5.92
N GLN A 97 19.79 -42.23 -4.90
CA GLN A 97 19.82 -43.24 -3.84
C GLN A 97 19.58 -44.65 -4.39
N VAL A 98 18.63 -44.82 -5.32
CA VAL A 98 18.37 -46.10 -5.97
C VAL A 98 19.59 -46.56 -6.75
N ALA A 99 20.15 -45.71 -7.62
CA ALA A 99 21.34 -46.04 -8.40
C ALA A 99 22.56 -46.38 -7.52
N LEU A 100 22.76 -45.67 -6.41
CA LEU A 100 23.82 -45.97 -5.45
C LEU A 100 23.61 -47.31 -4.75
N ASN A 101 22.38 -47.67 -4.41
CA ASN A 101 22.06 -48.97 -3.82
C ASN A 101 22.27 -50.12 -4.82
N GLU A 102 21.87 -49.94 -6.08
CA GLU A 102 22.12 -50.92 -7.15
C GLU A 102 23.63 -51.13 -7.37
N LEU A 103 24.38 -50.03 -7.49
CA LEU A 103 25.83 -50.07 -7.60
C LEU A 103 26.47 -50.79 -6.41
N LYS A 104 26.02 -50.48 -5.19
CA LYS A 104 26.49 -51.13 -3.98
C LYS A 104 26.25 -52.64 -4.03
N ASN A 105 25.04 -53.07 -4.38
CA ASN A 105 24.67 -54.48 -4.41
C ASN A 105 25.48 -55.26 -5.46
N THR A 106 25.68 -54.70 -6.67
CA THR A 106 26.48 -55.35 -7.72
C THR A 106 27.94 -55.58 -7.30
N MET A 107 28.55 -54.63 -6.57
CA MET A 107 29.91 -54.82 -6.03
C MET A 107 29.98 -55.94 -5.00
N PHE A 108 28.96 -56.10 -4.15
CA PHE A 108 28.93 -57.19 -3.16
C PHE A 108 28.65 -58.56 -3.78
N GLU A 109 27.95 -58.62 -4.92
CA GLU A 109 27.72 -59.87 -5.66
C GLU A 109 28.99 -60.36 -6.39
N GLU A 110 29.88 -59.45 -6.82
CA GLU A 110 31.15 -59.81 -7.48
C GLU A 110 32.24 -60.35 -6.52
N ASP A 111 32.11 -60.11 -5.21
CA ASP A 111 33.07 -60.55 -4.18
C ASP A 111 32.73 -61.96 -3.59
N GLU A 112 31.59 -62.57 -3.96
CA GLU A 112 31.13 -63.88 -3.43
C GLU A 112 31.46 -65.11 -4.31
N ASP A 113 32.18 -64.95 -5.42
CA ASP A 113 32.72 -66.04 -6.28
C ASP A 113 34.24 -66.24 -6.11
#